data_AF-A0A5S4WT71-F1
#
_entry.id   AF-A0A5S4WT71-F1
#
_cell.length_a   1.000
_cell.length_b   1.000
_cell.length_c   1.000
_cell.angle_alpha   90.00
_cell.angle_beta   90.00
_cell.angle_gamma   90.00
#
_symmetry.space_group_name_H-M   'P 1'
#
loop_
_entity.id
_entity.type
_entity.pdbx_description
1 polymer ?
#
loop_
_entity_poly.entity_id
_entity_poly.type
_entity_poly.pdbx_seq_one_letter_code
_entity_poly.pdbx_strand_id
1 'polypeptide(L)'
;MSTAATSFPERNAAEVADLVLAPEAAAPEMLARRIRQRRQMYIGQVASYSLGGLVLLLYAYDGTVHMNVPSLFWVGGLLIIGIFVVMSEAGVGDKHADHYLTVFQISAHMALQFIFLVSAPTIGIAFISVLFLIFAFGTLRMTSAQAMLTWALASAALAAVFLGSDLPIGMPVATRLQRTASMLCFMLVIGQCAFLGLFGATLRKILYRRSIELKAAYRRIEELAELDELTGSYNRRCIMRLLDAEMEKSRQAAAPCAIALIDLDWFKRINDAYGHPVGDEVLRTFAITIFANIRPDDRFGRYGGEEFLLLLPGTANEAASRMLERLRGIIADLDWSAFSPGMSVTISAGVVTLRNNDTADTFLARADSALYSAKAQGRNRIATS
;
A
#
# COMPACT_ATOMS: atom_id res chain seq x y z
N MET A 1 -14.88 36.90 13.59
CA MET A 1 -13.97 36.31 12.59
C MET A 1 -13.69 34.89 13.03
N SER A 2 -14.52 33.96 12.52
CA SER A 2 -14.55 32.56 12.95
C SER A 2 -13.64 31.73 12.05
N THR A 3 -12.67 31.08 12.69
CA THR A 3 -11.80 30.05 12.14
C THR A 3 -12.63 28.78 11.88
N ALA A 4 -12.97 28.54 10.62
CA ALA A 4 -13.54 27.26 10.20
C ALA A 4 -12.44 26.19 10.21
N ALA A 5 -12.18 25.64 11.41
CA ALA A 5 -11.52 24.36 11.58
C ALA A 5 -12.38 23.31 10.87
N THR A 6 -11.90 22.80 9.74
CA THR A 6 -12.48 21.60 9.12
C THR A 6 -12.14 20.41 10.00
N SER A 7 -13.05 20.08 10.93
CA SER A 7 -13.13 18.78 11.56
C SER A 7 -13.33 17.74 10.46
N PHE A 8 -12.30 16.94 10.20
CA PHE A 8 -12.51 15.67 9.52
C PHE A 8 -13.21 14.74 10.52
N PRO A 9 -14.29 14.04 10.14
CA PRO A 9 -14.84 13.01 11.00
C PRO A 9 -13.76 11.96 11.21
N GLU A 10 -13.39 11.70 12.45
CA GLU A 10 -12.66 10.49 12.85
C GLU A 10 -13.53 9.30 12.47
N ARG A 11 -13.37 8.79 11.25
CA ARG A 11 -13.97 7.51 10.86
C ARG A 11 -13.31 6.43 11.70
N ASN A 12 -14.13 5.72 12.46
CA ASN A 12 -13.74 4.61 13.31
C ASN A 12 -12.91 3.61 12.50
N ALA A 13 -11.84 3.06 13.08
CA ALA A 13 -10.99 2.06 12.41
C ALA A 13 -11.78 0.84 11.91
N ALA A 14 -12.92 0.54 12.54
CA ALA A 14 -13.88 -0.48 12.11
C ALA A 14 -14.54 -0.15 10.75
N GLU A 15 -14.89 1.11 10.51
CA GLU A 15 -15.54 1.57 9.27
C GLU A 15 -14.57 1.54 8.08
N VAL A 16 -13.28 1.76 8.34
CA VAL A 16 -12.20 1.62 7.35
C VAL A 16 -11.92 0.14 7.04
N ALA A 17 -12.01 -0.73 8.04
CA ALA A 17 -11.87 -2.18 7.85
C ALA A 17 -13.04 -2.76 7.03
N ASP A 18 -14.28 -2.31 7.27
CA ASP A 18 -15.47 -2.73 6.51
C ASP A 18 -15.40 -2.29 5.03
N LEU A 19 -14.86 -1.11 4.74
CA LEU A 19 -14.64 -0.62 3.36
C LEU A 19 -13.57 -1.42 2.60
N VAL A 20 -12.62 -2.04 3.29
CA VAL A 20 -11.58 -2.91 2.69
C VAL A 20 -12.12 -4.32 2.44
N LEU A 21 -13.04 -4.79 3.28
CA LEU A 21 -13.63 -6.13 3.21
C LEU A 21 -14.89 -6.21 2.31
N ALA A 22 -15.56 -5.08 2.05
CA ALA A 22 -16.74 -4.99 1.19
C ALA A 22 -16.56 -3.94 0.06
N PRO A 23 -15.91 -4.29 -1.07
CA PRO A 23 -15.62 -3.35 -2.16
C PRO A 23 -16.88 -2.73 -2.81
N GLU A 24 -18.02 -3.41 -2.72
CA GLU A 24 -19.31 -2.95 -3.27
C GLU A 24 -19.93 -1.79 -2.47
N ALA A 25 -19.75 -1.76 -1.15
CA ALA A 25 -20.24 -0.66 -0.29
C ALA A 25 -19.39 0.62 -0.42
N ALA A 26 -18.12 0.47 -0.80
CA ALA A 26 -17.19 1.59 -1.05
C ALA A 26 -17.44 2.31 -2.38
N ALA A 27 -18.06 1.65 -3.36
CA ALA A 27 -18.25 2.17 -4.72
C ALA A 27 -19.01 3.51 -4.80
N PRO A 28 -20.18 3.70 -4.14
CA PRO A 28 -20.90 4.96 -4.21
C PRO A 28 -20.18 6.13 -3.51
N GLU A 29 -19.52 5.88 -2.37
CA GLU A 29 -18.72 6.91 -1.70
C GLU A 29 -17.49 7.33 -2.51
N MET A 30 -16.80 6.35 -3.12
CA MET A 30 -15.67 6.62 -3.99
C MET A 30 -16.08 7.43 -5.22
N LEU A 31 -17.21 7.09 -5.85
CA LEU A 31 -17.75 7.83 -6.98
C LEU A 31 -18.12 9.28 -6.59
N ALA A 32 -18.82 9.47 -5.47
CA ALA A 32 -19.16 10.80 -4.97
C ALA A 32 -17.92 11.65 -4.67
N ARG A 33 -16.85 11.04 -4.14
CA ARG A 33 -15.57 11.71 -3.90
C ARG A 33 -14.89 12.11 -5.21
N ARG A 34 -14.87 11.24 -6.22
CA ARG A 34 -14.31 11.52 -7.56
C ARG A 34 -15.04 12.67 -8.24
N ILE A 35 -16.38 12.66 -8.22
CA ILE A 35 -17.20 13.75 -8.78
C ILE A 35 -16.87 15.08 -8.11
N ARG A 36 -16.76 15.10 -6.77
CA ARG A 36 -16.40 16.32 -6.03
C ARG A 36 -15.03 16.86 -6.42
N GLN A 37 -14.05 15.97 -6.59
CA GLN A 37 -12.69 16.34 -7.04
C GLN A 37 -12.68 16.85 -8.48
N ARG A 38 -13.48 16.26 -9.39
CA ARG A 38 -13.65 16.75 -10.77
C ARG A 38 -14.21 18.18 -10.78
N ARG A 39 -15.28 18.44 -10.02
CA ARG A 39 -15.90 19.77 -9.94
C ARG A 39 -14.95 20.84 -9.41
N GLN A 40 -14.18 20.54 -8.36
CA GLN A 40 -13.17 21.47 -7.83
C GLN A 40 -12.10 21.82 -8.88
N MET A 41 -11.68 20.83 -9.67
CA MET A 41 -10.73 21.04 -10.77
C MET A 41 -11.29 21.95 -11.85
N TYR A 42 -12.53 21.71 -12.30
CA TYR A 42 -13.18 22.55 -13.31
C TYR A 42 -13.38 24.00 -12.83
N ILE A 43 -13.75 24.19 -11.56
CA ILE A 43 -13.84 25.55 -10.98
C ILE A 43 -12.49 26.27 -11.05
N GLY A 44 -11.39 25.59 -10.72
CA GLY A 44 -10.05 26.14 -10.85
C GLY A 44 -9.68 26.51 -12.29
N GLN A 45 -10.06 25.68 -13.26
CA GLN A 45 -9.83 25.96 -14.69
C GLN A 45 -10.63 27.19 -15.14
N VAL A 46 -11.92 27.30 -14.78
CA VAL A 46 -12.76 28.47 -15.07
C VAL A 46 -12.13 29.75 -14.49
N ALA A 47 -11.66 29.70 -13.25
CA ALA A 47 -10.97 30.83 -12.63
C ALA A 47 -9.69 31.21 -13.39
N SER A 48 -8.88 30.22 -13.81
CA SER A 48 -7.65 30.45 -14.58
C SER A 48 -7.94 31.12 -15.93
N TYR A 49 -8.90 30.60 -16.70
CA TYR A 49 -9.29 31.19 -17.99
C TYR A 49 -9.90 32.59 -17.84
N SER A 50 -10.63 32.84 -16.75
CA SER A 50 -11.20 34.16 -16.46
C SER A 50 -10.12 35.18 -16.12
N LEU A 51 -9.14 34.82 -15.28
CA LEU A 51 -7.99 35.66 -14.97
C LEU A 51 -7.12 35.93 -16.22
N GLY A 52 -6.86 34.89 -17.03
CA GLY A 52 -6.16 35.04 -18.30
C GLY A 52 -6.89 35.97 -19.27
N GLY A 53 -8.20 35.79 -19.43
CA GLY A 53 -9.04 36.65 -20.27
C GLY A 53 -9.02 38.12 -19.82
N LEU A 54 -9.04 38.39 -18.50
CA LEU A 54 -8.91 39.75 -17.96
C LEU A 54 -7.57 40.40 -18.32
N VAL A 55 -6.47 39.64 -18.29
CA VAL A 55 -5.16 40.15 -18.72
C VAL A 55 -5.15 40.42 -20.23
N LEU A 56 -5.76 39.54 -21.03
CA LEU A 56 -5.86 39.73 -22.48
C LEU A 56 -6.71 40.96 -22.85
N LEU A 57 -7.73 41.29 -22.06
CA LEU A 57 -8.53 42.52 -22.25
C LEU A 57 -7.66 43.79 -22.13
N LEU A 58 -6.61 43.79 -21.32
CA LEU A 58 -5.69 44.93 -21.24
C LEU A 58 -4.89 45.12 -22.53
N TYR A 59 -4.44 44.02 -23.17
CA TYR A 59 -3.81 44.10 -24.49
C TYR A 59 -4.79 44.54 -25.58
N ALA A 60 -6.05 44.10 -25.50
CA ALA A 60 -7.07 44.52 -26.45
C ALA A 60 -7.43 46.01 -26.29
N TYR A 61 -7.53 46.50 -25.05
CA TYR A 61 -7.77 47.92 -24.76
C TYR A 61 -6.62 48.82 -25.22
N ASP A 62 -5.37 48.35 -25.10
CA ASP A 62 -4.18 49.04 -25.64
C ASP A 62 -4.16 49.08 -27.18
N GLY A 63 -4.94 48.22 -27.86
CA GLY A 63 -4.93 48.07 -29.32
C GLY A 63 -3.86 47.12 -29.85
N THR A 64 -3.17 46.39 -28.96
CA THR A 64 -2.17 45.37 -29.34
C THR A 64 -2.80 44.19 -30.08
N VAL A 65 -4.01 43.80 -29.68
CA VAL A 65 -4.80 42.73 -30.29
C VAL A 65 -6.24 43.17 -30.48
N HIS A 66 -6.96 42.53 -31.40
CA HIS A 66 -8.36 42.84 -31.63
C HIS A 66 -9.24 42.40 -30.44
N MET A 67 -10.34 43.12 -30.18
CA MET A 67 -11.23 42.91 -29.02
C MET A 67 -11.91 41.54 -29.00
N ASN A 68 -11.92 40.81 -30.13
CA ASN A 68 -12.42 39.45 -30.19
C ASN A 68 -11.49 38.43 -29.51
N VAL A 69 -10.18 38.68 -29.44
CA VAL A 69 -9.19 37.70 -28.93
C VAL A 69 -9.47 37.31 -27.47
N PRO A 70 -9.65 38.24 -26.52
CA PRO A 70 -9.94 37.88 -25.13
C PRO A 70 -11.28 37.15 -24.98
N SER A 71 -12.31 37.57 -25.72
CA SER A 71 -13.64 36.94 -25.69
C SER A 71 -13.61 35.52 -26.23
N LEU A 72 -12.95 35.31 -27.39
CA LEU A 72 -12.80 33.99 -27.98
C LEU A 72 -11.95 33.07 -27.09
N PHE A 73 -10.91 33.59 -26.44
CA PHE A 73 -10.08 32.82 -25.51
C PHE A 73 -10.89 32.32 -24.32
N TRP A 74 -11.68 33.21 -23.72
CA TRP A 74 -12.50 32.87 -22.57
C TRP A 74 -13.62 31.90 -22.94
N VAL A 75 -14.37 32.17 -24.02
CA VAL A 75 -15.44 31.29 -24.50
C VAL A 75 -14.89 29.93 -24.94
N GLY A 76 -13.76 29.90 -25.64
CA GLY A 76 -13.11 28.65 -26.05
C GLY A 76 -12.69 27.79 -24.84
N GLY A 77 -12.11 28.42 -23.82
CA GLY A 77 -11.77 27.74 -22.56
C GLY A 77 -13.01 27.17 -21.86
N LEU A 78 -14.07 27.96 -21.72
CA LEU A 78 -15.33 27.52 -21.12
C LEU A 78 -16.02 26.41 -21.90
N LEU A 79 -15.97 26.45 -23.24
CA LEU A 79 -16.53 25.41 -24.09
C LEU A 79 -15.83 24.08 -23.85
N ILE A 80 -14.49 24.07 -23.83
CA ILE A 80 -13.71 22.87 -23.51
C ILE A 80 -14.09 22.33 -22.13
N ILE A 81 -14.10 23.19 -21.11
CA ILE A 81 -14.48 22.80 -19.74
C ILE A 81 -15.90 22.23 -19.72
N GLY A 82 -16.85 22.89 -20.39
CA GLY A 82 -18.25 22.46 -20.48
C GLY A 82 -18.41 21.08 -21.12
N ILE A 83 -17.69 20.82 -22.22
CA ILE A 83 -17.68 19.50 -22.86
C ILE A 83 -17.23 18.42 -21.86
N PHE A 84 -16.14 18.66 -21.13
CA PHE A 84 -15.62 17.70 -20.16
C PHE A 84 -16.47 17.55 -18.89
N VAL A 85 -17.17 18.61 -18.48
CA VAL A 85 -18.20 18.53 -17.42
C VAL A 85 -19.33 17.61 -17.87
N VAL A 86 -19.87 17.82 -19.08
CA VAL A 86 -20.95 16.99 -19.63
C VAL A 86 -20.49 15.53 -19.78
N MET A 87 -19.30 15.29 -20.34
CA MET A 87 -18.75 13.93 -20.44
C MET A 87 -18.54 13.26 -19.07
N SER A 88 -18.15 14.05 -18.06
CA SER A 88 -17.98 13.55 -16.69
C SER A 88 -19.32 13.18 -16.04
N GLU A 89 -20.36 14.01 -16.18
CA GLU A 89 -21.69 13.73 -15.62
C GLU A 89 -22.40 12.60 -16.38
N ALA A 90 -22.09 12.42 -17.67
CA ALA A 90 -22.54 11.29 -18.47
C ALA A 90 -21.79 9.97 -18.19
N GLY A 91 -20.84 9.95 -17.25
CA GLY A 91 -20.09 8.75 -16.85
C GLY A 91 -19.13 8.21 -17.91
N VAL A 92 -18.77 8.99 -18.94
CA VAL A 92 -17.88 8.56 -20.02
C VAL A 92 -16.49 8.22 -19.49
N GLY A 93 -16.01 9.00 -18.52
CA GLY A 93 -14.72 8.77 -17.87
C GLY A 93 -14.67 7.47 -17.06
N ASP A 94 -15.80 7.01 -16.50
CA ASP A 94 -15.82 5.83 -15.63
C ASP A 94 -15.64 4.50 -16.39
N LYS A 95 -15.74 4.54 -17.73
CA LYS A 95 -15.43 3.42 -18.62
C LYS A 95 -13.94 3.30 -18.95
N HIS A 96 -13.13 4.29 -18.57
CA HIS A 96 -11.71 4.38 -18.90
C HIS A 96 -10.85 4.25 -17.64
N ALA A 97 -9.65 3.68 -17.77
CA ALA A 97 -8.69 3.61 -16.67
C ALA A 97 -8.34 5.01 -16.12
N ASP A 98 -8.19 6.00 -17.01
CA ASP A 98 -8.12 7.42 -16.66
C ASP A 98 -9.53 8.00 -16.53
N HIS A 99 -10.06 7.91 -15.31
CA HIS A 99 -11.39 8.38 -14.95
C HIS A 99 -11.60 9.89 -15.16
N TYR A 100 -10.52 10.66 -15.30
CA TYR A 100 -10.58 12.11 -15.45
C TYR A 100 -10.41 12.54 -16.91
N LEU A 101 -10.17 11.59 -17.84
CA LEU A 101 -9.86 11.88 -19.24
C LEU A 101 -8.75 12.93 -19.36
N THR A 102 -7.77 12.85 -18.46
CA THR A 102 -6.76 13.88 -18.20
C THR A 102 -5.98 14.19 -19.48
N VAL A 103 -5.55 13.16 -20.21
CA VAL A 103 -4.83 13.32 -21.49
C VAL A 103 -5.65 14.11 -22.50
N PHE A 104 -6.93 13.76 -22.68
CA PHE A 104 -7.81 14.44 -23.63
C PHE A 104 -8.08 15.90 -23.22
N GLN A 105 -8.26 16.16 -21.92
CA GLN A 105 -8.43 17.53 -21.40
C GLN A 105 -7.20 18.38 -21.67
N ILE A 106 -6.02 17.88 -21.32
CA ILE A 106 -4.75 18.56 -21.54
C ILE A 106 -4.56 18.83 -23.03
N SER A 107 -4.75 17.83 -23.89
CA SER A 107 -4.61 17.99 -25.33
C SER A 107 -5.55 19.05 -25.90
N ALA A 108 -6.81 19.10 -25.46
CA ALA A 108 -7.76 20.13 -25.88
C ALA A 108 -7.32 21.53 -25.44
N HIS A 109 -6.89 21.69 -24.18
CA HIS A 109 -6.41 22.97 -23.66
C HIS A 109 -5.10 23.40 -24.35
N MET A 110 -4.19 22.47 -24.63
CA MET A 110 -2.95 22.76 -25.37
C MET A 110 -3.26 23.18 -26.80
N ALA A 111 -4.16 22.47 -27.49
CA ALA A 111 -4.60 22.84 -28.84
C ALA A 111 -5.18 24.27 -28.87
N LEU A 112 -5.98 24.65 -27.86
CA LEU A 112 -6.49 26.01 -27.73
C LEU A 112 -5.34 27.03 -27.62
N GLN A 113 -4.32 26.77 -26.80
CA GLN A 113 -3.16 27.67 -26.71
C GLN A 113 -2.39 27.79 -28.03
N PHE A 114 -2.23 26.70 -28.79
CA PHE A 114 -1.60 26.74 -30.11
C PHE A 114 -2.42 27.54 -31.13
N ILE A 115 -3.75 27.41 -31.11
CA ILE A 115 -4.64 28.23 -31.96
C ILE A 115 -4.40 29.72 -31.68
N PHE A 116 -4.36 30.12 -30.41
CA PHE A 116 -4.13 31.51 -30.03
C PHE A 116 -2.71 32.00 -30.29
N LEU A 117 -1.71 31.13 -30.14
CA LEU A 117 -0.32 31.41 -30.49
C LEU A 117 -0.18 31.81 -31.97
N VAL A 118 -0.87 31.10 -32.86
CA VAL A 118 -0.84 31.39 -34.31
C VAL A 118 -1.73 32.59 -34.66
N SER A 119 -2.90 32.74 -34.03
CA SER A 119 -3.84 33.83 -34.36
C SER A 119 -3.44 35.19 -33.81
N ALA A 120 -2.73 35.23 -32.68
CA ALA A 120 -2.32 36.46 -32.00
C ALA A 120 -0.82 36.38 -31.60
N PRO A 121 0.09 36.27 -32.58
CA PRO A 121 1.52 35.99 -32.33
C PRO A 121 2.21 37.11 -31.55
N THR A 122 1.73 38.36 -31.66
CA THR A 122 2.32 39.52 -30.97
C THR A 122 2.35 39.38 -29.45
N ILE A 123 1.43 38.58 -28.88
CA ILE A 123 1.37 38.22 -27.45
C ILE A 123 1.65 36.72 -27.21
N GLY A 124 2.28 36.05 -28.18
CA GLY A 124 2.47 34.60 -28.22
C GLY A 124 3.15 34.00 -26.98
N ILE A 125 4.06 34.75 -26.34
CA ILE A 125 4.73 34.32 -25.11
C ILE A 125 3.72 34.08 -23.96
N ALA A 126 2.60 34.82 -23.93
CA ALA A 126 1.55 34.61 -22.94
C ALA A 126 0.86 33.25 -23.09
N PHE A 127 0.67 32.76 -24.32
CA PHE A 127 0.08 31.44 -24.55
C PHE A 127 1.08 30.31 -24.31
N ILE A 128 2.35 30.51 -24.68
CA ILE A 128 3.44 29.56 -24.38
C ILE A 128 3.63 29.40 -22.88
N SER A 129 3.55 30.48 -22.09
CA SER A 129 3.69 30.39 -20.63
C SER A 129 2.58 29.55 -20.00
N VAL A 130 1.36 29.62 -20.53
CA VAL A 130 0.21 28.79 -20.11
C VAL A 130 0.36 27.33 -20.53
N LEU A 131 1.03 27.02 -21.65
CA LEU A 131 1.32 25.63 -22.04
C LEU A 131 2.12 24.88 -20.96
N PHE A 132 3.12 25.52 -20.35
CA PHE A 132 3.89 24.92 -19.25
C PHE A 132 3.02 24.57 -18.05
N LEU A 133 2.05 25.44 -17.72
CA LEU A 133 1.12 25.20 -16.62
C LEU A 133 0.18 24.03 -16.92
N ILE A 134 -0.44 24.02 -18.11
CA ILE A 134 -1.33 22.94 -18.53
C ILE A 134 -0.60 21.59 -18.44
N PHE A 135 0.64 21.55 -18.94
CA PHE A 135 1.46 20.35 -18.85
C PHE A 135 1.79 19.98 -17.40
N ALA A 136 2.22 20.93 -16.56
CA ALA A 136 2.60 20.68 -15.17
C ALA A 136 1.42 20.20 -14.30
N PHE A 137 0.21 20.73 -14.50
CA PHE A 137 -1.00 20.20 -13.87
C PHE A 137 -1.34 18.80 -14.37
N GLY A 138 -1.13 18.56 -15.67
CA GLY A 138 -1.39 17.28 -16.30
C GLY A 138 -0.52 16.14 -15.79
N THR A 139 0.78 16.38 -15.63
CA THR A 139 1.74 15.37 -15.18
C THR A 139 1.46 14.85 -13.77
N LEU A 140 0.71 15.58 -12.94
CA LEU A 140 0.26 15.09 -11.62
C LEU A 140 -0.63 13.84 -11.70
N ARG A 141 -1.24 13.58 -12.87
CA ARG A 141 -2.23 12.51 -13.05
C ARG A 141 -1.92 11.59 -14.22
N MET A 142 -0.92 11.91 -15.02
CA MET A 142 -0.50 11.09 -16.15
C MET A 142 0.49 10.01 -15.72
N THR A 143 0.50 8.90 -16.45
CA THR A 143 1.64 7.98 -16.41
C THR A 143 2.86 8.62 -17.07
N SER A 144 4.06 8.12 -16.75
CA SER A 144 5.30 8.61 -17.38
C SER A 144 5.25 8.51 -18.91
N ALA A 145 4.66 7.44 -19.46
CA ALA A 145 4.50 7.26 -20.89
C ALA A 145 3.56 8.31 -21.51
N GLN A 146 2.41 8.57 -20.88
CA GLN A 146 1.47 9.61 -21.33
C GLN A 146 2.08 11.01 -21.26
N ALA A 147 2.84 11.31 -20.20
CA ALA A 147 3.54 12.57 -20.04
C ALA A 147 4.62 12.76 -21.12
N MET A 148 5.40 11.72 -21.43
CA MET A 148 6.42 11.77 -22.50
C MET A 148 5.78 11.95 -23.87
N LEU A 149 4.69 11.24 -24.18
CA LEU A 149 3.98 11.37 -25.45
C LEU A 149 3.42 12.79 -25.63
N THR A 150 2.72 13.30 -24.62
CA THR A 150 2.14 14.65 -24.68
C THR A 150 3.22 15.74 -24.74
N TRP A 151 4.33 15.57 -24.03
CA TRP A 151 5.50 16.44 -24.16
C TRP A 151 6.10 16.41 -25.57
N ALA A 152 6.27 15.22 -26.17
CA ALA A 152 6.83 15.08 -27.51
C ALA A 152 5.93 15.75 -28.57
N LEU A 153 4.62 15.54 -28.48
CA LEU A 153 3.64 16.18 -29.36
C LEU A 153 3.63 17.70 -29.20
N ALA A 154 3.66 18.19 -27.96
CA ALA A 154 3.71 19.63 -27.68
C ALA A 154 5.00 20.27 -28.20
N SER A 155 6.14 19.60 -28.02
CA SER A 155 7.44 20.06 -28.48
C SER A 155 7.52 20.07 -30.00
N ALA A 156 6.98 19.04 -30.66
CA ALA A 156 6.89 18.99 -32.12
C ALA A 156 5.99 20.10 -32.67
N ALA A 157 4.84 20.36 -32.05
CA ALA A 157 3.94 21.46 -32.43
C ALA A 157 4.60 22.84 -32.24
N LEU A 158 5.30 23.04 -31.13
CA LEU A 158 6.05 24.28 -30.88
C LEU A 158 7.18 24.45 -31.90
N ALA A 159 7.95 23.39 -32.18
CA ALA A 159 9.01 23.41 -33.18
C ALA A 159 8.45 23.72 -34.58
N ALA A 160 7.30 23.17 -34.95
CA ALA A 160 6.63 23.48 -36.21
C ALA A 160 6.26 24.96 -36.33
N VAL A 161 5.78 25.59 -35.25
CA VAL A 161 5.48 27.04 -35.25
C VAL A 161 6.76 27.87 -35.36
N PHE A 162 7.79 27.56 -34.56
CA PHE A 162 9.02 28.36 -34.51
C PHE A 162 9.92 28.21 -35.75
N LEU A 163 10.01 27.00 -36.31
CA LEU A 163 10.87 26.72 -37.46
C LEU A 163 10.12 26.88 -38.80
N GLY A 164 8.80 26.74 -38.78
CA GLY A 164 7.96 26.75 -39.98
C GLY A 164 7.25 28.09 -40.25
N SER A 165 7.42 29.10 -39.40
CA SER A 165 6.77 30.40 -39.60
C SER A 165 7.62 31.57 -39.11
N ASP A 166 7.56 32.70 -39.82
CA ASP A 166 8.18 33.97 -39.43
C ASP A 166 7.24 34.84 -38.58
N LEU A 167 6.36 34.21 -37.79
CA LEU A 167 5.40 34.93 -36.96
C LEU A 167 6.13 35.78 -35.91
N PRO A 168 5.70 37.03 -35.66
CA PRO A 168 6.32 37.91 -34.67
C PRO A 168 5.90 37.50 -33.25
N ILE A 169 6.37 36.33 -32.80
CA ILE A 169 6.08 35.77 -31.48
C ILE A 169 6.71 36.66 -30.41
N GLY A 170 5.86 37.42 -29.71
CA GLY A 170 6.33 38.50 -28.84
C GLY A 170 5.64 38.58 -27.49
N MET A 171 6.12 39.56 -26.71
CA MET A 171 5.48 40.04 -25.50
C MET A 171 5.60 41.57 -25.47
N PRO A 172 4.52 42.30 -25.75
CA PRO A 172 4.56 43.75 -25.90
C PRO A 172 4.91 44.44 -24.57
N VAL A 173 5.81 45.43 -24.63
CA VAL A 173 6.30 46.17 -23.46
C VAL A 173 6.56 47.66 -23.77
N ALA A 174 6.02 48.17 -24.89
CA ALA A 174 6.24 49.55 -25.32
C ALA A 174 5.47 50.53 -24.42
N THR A 175 4.19 50.29 -24.15
CA THR A 175 3.35 51.15 -23.31
C THR A 175 3.37 50.69 -21.84
N ARG A 176 3.00 51.60 -20.91
CA ARG A 176 2.82 51.23 -19.50
C ARG A 176 1.75 50.15 -19.35
N LEU A 177 0.67 50.23 -20.13
CA LEU A 177 -0.42 49.27 -20.09
C LEU A 177 0.03 47.88 -20.57
N GLN A 178 0.80 47.80 -21.67
CA GLN A 178 1.41 46.56 -22.15
C GLN A 178 2.36 45.96 -21.10
N ARG A 179 3.19 46.77 -20.42
CA ARG A 179 4.06 46.30 -19.34
C ARG A 179 3.26 45.75 -18.16
N THR A 180 2.17 46.42 -17.76
CA THR A 180 1.28 45.94 -16.70
C THR A 180 0.62 44.62 -17.08
N ALA A 181 0.09 44.48 -18.31
CA ALA A 181 -0.49 43.24 -18.80
C ALA A 181 0.54 42.09 -18.82
N SER A 182 1.74 42.37 -19.34
CA SER A 182 2.86 41.44 -19.38
C SER A 182 3.29 40.98 -17.98
N MET A 183 3.40 41.91 -17.03
CA MET A 183 3.71 41.63 -15.63
C MET A 183 2.62 40.74 -14.99
N LEU A 184 1.34 41.05 -15.20
CA LEU A 184 0.24 40.27 -14.66
C LEU A 184 0.21 38.85 -15.23
N CYS A 185 0.51 38.67 -16.52
CA CYS A 185 0.63 37.35 -17.14
C CYS A 185 1.67 36.48 -16.39
N PHE A 186 2.89 36.98 -16.21
CA PHE A 186 3.92 36.24 -15.48
C PHE A 186 3.59 36.06 -13.99
N MET A 187 2.99 37.06 -13.34
CA MET A 187 2.59 36.95 -11.93
C MET A 187 1.54 35.84 -11.73
N LEU A 188 0.58 35.72 -12.65
CA LEU A 188 -0.39 34.62 -12.65
C LEU A 188 0.30 33.27 -12.87
N VAL A 189 1.21 33.17 -13.84
CA VAL A 189 1.93 31.93 -14.13
C VAL A 189 2.77 31.47 -12.93
N ILE A 190 3.54 32.38 -12.34
CA ILE A 190 4.35 32.11 -11.15
C ILE A 190 3.45 31.70 -9.98
N GLY A 191 2.34 32.41 -9.76
CA GLY A 191 1.38 32.09 -8.70
C GLY A 191 0.78 30.69 -8.85
N GLN A 192 0.44 30.29 -10.08
CA GLN A 192 -0.10 28.96 -10.38
C GLN A 192 0.95 27.85 -10.23
N CYS A 193 2.20 28.08 -10.66
CA CYS A 193 3.32 27.18 -10.41
C CYS A 193 3.59 26.99 -8.91
N ALA A 194 3.60 28.08 -8.14
CA ALA A 194 3.79 28.03 -6.68
C ALA A 194 2.66 27.24 -5.99
N PHE A 195 1.41 27.49 -6.39
CA PHE A 195 0.25 26.74 -5.91
C PHE A 195 0.39 25.23 -6.21
N LEU A 196 0.77 24.88 -7.44
CA LEU A 196 0.99 23.49 -7.85
C LEU A 196 2.08 22.81 -6.99
N GLY A 197 3.19 23.50 -6.75
CA GLY A 197 4.29 22.99 -5.92
C GLY A 197 3.87 22.76 -4.45
N LEU A 198 3.17 23.72 -3.85
CA LEU A 198 2.63 23.61 -2.49
C LEU A 198 1.59 22.49 -2.37
N PHE A 199 0.68 22.41 -3.34
CA PHE A 199 -0.30 21.33 -3.42
C PHE A 199 0.38 19.96 -3.51
N GLY A 200 1.39 19.82 -4.37
CA GLY A 200 2.18 18.59 -4.49
C GLY A 200 2.91 18.23 -3.20
N ALA A 201 3.48 19.20 -2.47
CA ALA A 201 4.12 18.97 -1.18
C ALA A 201 3.12 18.51 -0.10
N THR A 202 1.95 19.14 -0.02
CA THR A 202 0.88 18.73 0.90
C THR A 202 0.40 17.31 0.57
N LEU A 203 0.22 16.98 -0.72
CA LEU A 203 -0.21 15.65 -1.13
C LEU A 203 0.82 14.58 -0.75
N ARG A 204 2.11 14.83 -0.99
CA ARG A 204 3.20 13.92 -0.56
C ARG A 204 3.17 13.68 0.96
N LYS A 205 2.96 14.74 1.75
CA LYS A 205 2.89 14.63 3.22
C LYS A 205 1.69 13.79 3.68
N ILE A 206 0.53 13.97 3.05
CA ILE A 206 -0.68 13.17 3.34
C ILE A 206 -0.45 11.70 2.99
N LEU A 207 0.10 11.42 1.80
CA LEU A 207 0.39 10.04 1.36
C LEU A 207 1.40 9.36 2.29
N TYR A 208 2.45 10.06 2.69
CA TYR A 208 3.45 9.54 3.62
C TYR A 208 2.85 9.19 4.98
N ARG A 209 2.01 10.05 5.55
CA ARG A 209 1.33 9.77 6.84
C ARG A 209 0.43 8.54 6.75
N ARG A 210 -0.41 8.46 5.71
CA ARG A 210 -1.27 7.29 5.48
C ARG A 210 -0.47 6.00 5.34
N SER A 211 0.68 6.06 4.69
CA SER A 211 1.57 4.89 4.56
C SER A 211 2.10 4.42 5.92
N ILE A 212 2.45 5.35 6.82
CA ILE A 212 2.91 5.02 8.17
C ILE A 212 1.76 4.43 9.01
N GLU A 213 0.59 5.06 9.00
CA GLU A 213 -0.59 4.59 9.73
C GLU A 213 -0.99 3.19 9.30
N LEU A 214 -1.02 2.94 7.99
CA LEU A 214 -1.32 1.62 7.43
C LEU A 214 -0.32 0.57 7.91
N LYS A 215 0.98 0.89 7.89
CA LYS A 215 2.03 -0.03 8.35
C LYS A 215 1.92 -0.33 9.86
N ALA A 216 1.55 0.66 10.66
CA ALA A 216 1.32 0.48 12.08
C ALA A 216 0.09 -0.41 12.36
N ALA A 217 -1.00 -0.19 11.63
CA ALA A 217 -2.20 -1.02 11.73
C ALA A 217 -1.92 -2.48 11.34
N TYR A 218 -1.19 -2.72 10.24
CA TYR A 218 -0.78 -4.06 9.83
C TYR A 218 0.05 -4.77 10.91
N ARG A 219 1.06 -4.09 11.46
CA ARG A 219 1.84 -4.66 12.57
C ARG A 219 0.97 -5.00 13.77
N ARG A 220 -0.02 -4.17 14.07
CA ARG A 220 -0.92 -4.44 15.20
C ARG A 220 -1.80 -5.67 14.96
N ILE A 221 -2.26 -5.87 13.72
CA ILE A 221 -3.00 -7.08 13.33
C ILE A 221 -2.09 -8.30 13.45
N GLU A 222 -0.87 -8.22 12.94
CA GLU A 222 0.13 -9.29 13.03
C GLU A 222 0.48 -9.62 14.49
N GLU A 223 0.58 -8.61 15.35
CA GLU A 223 0.77 -8.78 16.80
C GLU A 223 -0.42 -9.43 17.51
N LEU A 224 -1.63 -9.30 16.96
CA LEU A 224 -2.86 -9.86 17.50
C LEU A 224 -3.19 -11.24 16.92
N ALA A 225 -2.54 -11.64 15.81
CA ALA A 225 -2.64 -13.00 15.32
C ALA A 225 -2.02 -13.93 16.37
N GLU A 226 -2.81 -14.87 16.90
CA GLU A 226 -2.33 -15.87 17.87
C GLU A 226 -1.79 -17.13 17.20
N LEU A 227 -2.10 -17.32 15.91
CA LEU A 227 -1.79 -18.52 15.15
C LEU A 227 -0.66 -18.29 14.15
N ASP A 228 0.08 -19.35 13.85
CA ASP A 228 1.04 -19.45 12.76
C ASP A 228 0.28 -19.73 11.45
N GLU A 229 0.47 -18.89 10.44
CA GLU A 229 -0.30 -18.94 9.18
C GLU A 229 -0.10 -20.26 8.41
N LEU A 230 1.08 -20.87 8.51
CA LEU A 230 1.40 -22.09 7.76
C LEU A 230 0.79 -23.35 8.39
N THR A 231 0.88 -23.45 9.71
CA THR A 231 0.56 -24.68 10.45
C THR A 231 -0.78 -24.63 11.18
N GLY A 232 -1.36 -23.44 11.38
CA GLY A 232 -2.54 -23.23 12.21
C GLY A 232 -2.29 -23.44 13.71
N SER A 233 -1.06 -23.75 14.12
CA SER A 233 -0.65 -23.86 15.52
C SER A 233 -0.52 -22.49 16.18
N TYR A 234 -0.43 -22.41 17.51
CA TYR A 234 -0.13 -21.13 18.14
C TYR A 234 1.24 -20.63 17.68
N ASN A 235 1.37 -19.34 17.38
CA ASN A 235 2.69 -18.79 17.07
C ASN A 235 3.56 -18.69 18.33
N ARG A 236 4.86 -18.45 18.14
CA ARG A 236 5.84 -18.36 19.24
C ARG A 236 5.39 -17.43 20.35
N ARG A 237 4.81 -16.27 20.02
CA ARG A 237 4.37 -15.31 21.03
C ARG A 237 3.20 -15.85 21.86
N CYS A 238 2.20 -16.44 21.22
CA CYS A 238 1.04 -16.98 21.91
C CYS A 238 1.41 -18.20 22.77
N ILE A 239 2.19 -19.15 22.23
CA ILE A 239 2.56 -20.36 22.96
C ILE A 239 3.42 -20.05 24.20
N MET A 240 4.27 -19.02 24.14
CA MET A 240 5.04 -18.55 25.30
C MET A 240 4.15 -17.89 26.36
N ARG A 241 3.19 -17.07 25.95
CA ARG A 241 2.20 -16.49 26.88
C ARG A 241 1.38 -17.58 27.58
N LEU A 242 1.01 -18.63 26.85
CA LEU A 242 0.31 -19.80 27.40
C LEU A 242 1.19 -20.60 28.37
N LEU A 243 2.49 -20.69 28.10
CA LEU A 243 3.47 -21.33 29.00
C LEU A 243 3.51 -20.63 30.36
N ASP A 244 3.69 -19.31 30.38
CA ASP A 244 3.72 -18.54 31.62
C ASP A 244 2.43 -18.72 32.44
N ALA A 245 1.27 -18.65 31.77
CA ALA A 245 -0.03 -18.82 32.42
C ALA A 245 -0.21 -20.23 33.00
N GLU A 246 0.20 -21.26 32.26
CA GLU A 246 0.06 -22.65 32.71
C GLU A 246 1.03 -23.00 33.84
N MET A 247 2.25 -22.43 33.84
CA MET A 247 3.20 -22.59 34.94
C MET A 247 2.62 -22.04 36.26
N GLU A 248 2.01 -20.86 36.22
CA GLU A 248 1.38 -20.25 37.39
C GLU A 248 0.20 -21.09 37.89
N LYS A 249 -0.66 -21.52 36.97
CA LYS A 249 -1.82 -22.39 37.29
C LYS A 249 -1.39 -23.73 37.89
N SER A 250 -0.36 -24.37 37.34
CA SER A 250 0.19 -25.64 37.81
C SER A 250 0.76 -25.52 39.23
N ARG A 251 1.44 -24.42 39.55
CA ARG A 251 1.92 -24.14 40.91
C ARG A 251 0.79 -23.98 41.91
N GLN A 252 -0.23 -23.21 41.57
CA GLN A 252 -1.38 -22.96 42.44
C GLN A 252 -2.17 -24.24 42.73
N ALA A 253 -2.32 -25.10 41.72
CA ALA A 253 -3.04 -26.38 41.85
C ALA A 253 -2.18 -27.52 42.43
N ALA A 254 -0.88 -27.30 42.66
CA ALA A 254 0.10 -28.35 42.96
C ALA A 254 0.02 -29.56 42.00
N ALA A 255 -0.30 -29.29 40.73
CA ALA A 255 -0.49 -30.30 39.69
C ALA A 255 0.75 -30.37 38.79
N PRO A 256 1.15 -31.54 38.29
CA PRO A 256 2.30 -31.66 37.39
C PRO A 256 2.02 -30.95 36.05
N CYS A 257 3.04 -30.34 35.46
CA CYS A 257 2.98 -29.78 34.11
C CYS A 257 4.27 -30.17 33.38
N ALA A 258 4.14 -30.71 32.17
CA ALA A 258 5.27 -31.07 31.33
C ALA A 258 5.29 -30.23 30.05
N ILE A 259 6.47 -30.01 29.50
CA ILE A 259 6.64 -29.46 28.15
C ILE A 259 7.50 -30.40 27.31
N ALA A 260 7.28 -30.37 26.00
CA ALA A 260 8.13 -31.00 25.02
C ALA A 260 8.55 -29.98 23.96
N LEU A 261 9.86 -29.81 23.78
CA LEU A 261 10.41 -29.10 22.64
C LEU A 261 10.71 -30.12 21.55
N ILE A 262 10.05 -29.98 20.41
CA ILE A 262 10.04 -30.94 19.29
C ILE A 262 10.71 -30.30 18.09
N ASP A 263 11.54 -31.05 17.38
CA ASP A 263 12.21 -30.60 16.17
C ASP A 263 12.13 -31.68 15.08
N LEU A 264 11.89 -31.24 13.84
CA LEU A 264 11.89 -32.12 12.67
C LEU A 264 13.32 -32.43 12.25
N ASP A 265 13.68 -33.71 12.32
CA ASP A 265 15.03 -34.15 12.01
C ASP A 265 15.38 -33.88 10.56
N TRP A 266 16.54 -33.26 10.33
CA TRP A 266 17.08 -33.00 9.00
C TRP A 266 16.19 -32.13 8.10
N PHE A 267 15.32 -31.30 8.66
CA PHE A 267 14.38 -30.48 7.87
C PHE A 267 15.07 -29.57 6.84
N LYS A 268 16.24 -29.01 7.17
CA LYS A 268 17.05 -28.30 6.16
C LYS A 268 17.39 -29.16 4.94
N ARG A 269 17.73 -30.45 5.11
CA ARG A 269 18.02 -31.36 3.99
C ARG A 269 16.78 -31.65 3.16
N ILE A 270 15.59 -31.67 3.78
CA ILE A 270 14.31 -31.80 3.08
C ILE A 270 14.11 -30.58 2.16
N ASN A 271 14.29 -29.37 2.70
CA ASN A 271 14.19 -28.14 1.90
C ASN A 271 15.22 -28.10 0.77
N ASP A 272 16.46 -28.49 1.04
CA ASP A 272 17.54 -28.48 0.05
C ASP A 272 17.30 -29.51 -1.07
N ALA A 273 16.70 -30.67 -0.76
CA ALA A 273 16.45 -31.75 -1.72
C ALA A 273 15.16 -31.59 -2.53
N TYR A 274 14.08 -31.06 -1.91
CA TYR A 274 12.74 -31.05 -2.49
C TYR A 274 12.14 -29.64 -2.64
N GLY A 275 12.85 -28.61 -2.18
CA GLY A 275 12.43 -27.22 -2.23
C GLY A 275 11.53 -26.81 -1.06
N HIS A 276 11.49 -25.51 -0.79
CA HIS A 276 10.68 -24.91 0.28
C HIS A 276 9.19 -25.28 0.24
N PRO A 277 8.50 -25.34 -0.91
CA PRO A 277 7.09 -25.71 -0.94
C PRO A 277 6.81 -27.10 -0.36
N VAL A 278 7.71 -28.07 -0.57
CA VAL A 278 7.57 -29.42 0.00
C VAL A 278 7.84 -29.40 1.51
N GLY A 279 8.83 -28.62 1.96
CA GLY A 279 9.07 -28.42 3.39
C GLY A 279 7.85 -27.81 4.11
N ASP A 280 7.17 -26.87 3.46
CA ASP A 280 5.96 -26.25 4.01
C ASP A 280 4.81 -27.26 4.16
N GLU A 281 4.63 -28.17 3.19
CA GLU A 281 3.66 -29.27 3.30
C GLU A 281 4.03 -30.26 4.42
N VAL A 282 5.32 -30.52 4.61
CA VAL A 282 5.80 -31.35 5.73
C VAL A 282 5.45 -30.72 7.07
N LEU A 283 5.68 -29.42 7.25
CA LEU A 283 5.33 -28.70 8.47
C LEU A 283 3.82 -28.70 8.73
N ARG A 284 3.01 -28.49 7.68
CA ARG A 284 1.54 -28.51 7.78
C ARG A 284 1.05 -29.90 8.18
N THR A 285 1.54 -30.94 7.53
CA THR A 285 1.16 -32.33 7.80
C THR A 285 1.57 -32.77 9.20
N PHE A 286 2.78 -32.38 9.62
CA PHE A 286 3.24 -32.59 10.99
C PHE A 286 2.28 -31.95 11.99
N ALA A 287 1.96 -30.66 11.83
CA ALA A 287 1.06 -29.95 12.73
C ALA A 287 -0.34 -30.58 12.81
N ILE A 288 -0.95 -30.92 11.66
CA ILE A 288 -2.24 -31.61 11.59
C ILE A 288 -2.18 -32.95 12.34
N THR A 289 -1.10 -33.70 12.15
CA THR A 289 -0.92 -35.01 12.78
C THR A 289 -0.80 -34.88 14.30
N ILE A 290 -0.09 -33.86 14.80
CA ILE A 290 -0.03 -33.57 16.23
C ILE A 290 -1.41 -33.18 16.76
N PHE A 291 -2.12 -32.25 16.11
CA PHE A 291 -3.46 -31.82 16.52
C PHE A 291 -4.46 -32.98 16.63
N ALA A 292 -4.41 -33.94 15.71
CA ALA A 292 -5.26 -35.12 15.73
C ALA A 292 -4.95 -36.09 16.88
N ASN A 293 -3.80 -35.95 17.54
CA ASN A 293 -3.28 -36.90 18.52
C ASN A 293 -3.04 -36.33 19.92
N ILE A 294 -3.25 -35.03 20.14
CA ILE A 294 -3.16 -34.38 21.46
C ILE A 294 -4.54 -34.19 22.07
N ARG A 295 -4.60 -33.93 23.38
CA ARG A 295 -5.85 -33.68 24.11
C ARG A 295 -6.31 -32.24 23.89
N PRO A 296 -7.60 -31.93 24.08
CA PRO A 296 -8.12 -30.56 23.99
C PRO A 296 -7.46 -29.57 24.96
N ASP A 297 -6.95 -30.05 26.10
CA ASP A 297 -6.28 -29.22 27.11
C ASP A 297 -4.80 -28.99 26.80
N ASP A 298 -4.20 -29.79 25.91
CA ASP A 298 -2.82 -29.59 25.48
C ASP A 298 -2.72 -28.32 24.62
N ARG A 299 -1.56 -27.66 24.64
CA ARG A 299 -1.30 -26.47 23.82
C ARG A 299 -0.11 -26.72 22.92
N PHE A 300 -0.31 -26.51 21.63
CA PHE A 300 0.70 -26.77 20.61
C PHE A 300 0.95 -25.50 19.81
N GLY A 301 2.23 -25.14 19.68
CA GLY A 301 2.62 -23.95 18.94
C GLY A 301 3.99 -24.05 18.30
N ARG A 302 4.15 -23.34 17.18
CA ARG A 302 5.41 -23.22 16.46
C ARG A 302 6.33 -22.24 17.18
N TYR A 303 7.42 -22.77 17.73
CA TYR A 303 8.40 -22.02 18.51
C TYR A 303 9.49 -21.40 17.62
N GLY A 304 9.87 -22.10 16.55
CA GLY A 304 10.89 -21.70 15.60
C GLY A 304 10.56 -22.15 14.16
N GLY A 305 11.55 -22.13 13.27
CA GLY A 305 11.35 -22.52 11.87
C GLY A 305 10.82 -23.95 11.73
N GLU A 306 11.53 -24.91 12.33
CA GLU A 306 11.20 -26.35 12.34
C GLU A 306 10.94 -26.88 13.77
N GLU A 307 10.85 -25.97 14.73
CA GLU A 307 10.74 -26.26 16.16
C GLU A 307 9.34 -25.96 16.67
N PHE A 308 8.79 -26.87 17.47
CA PHE A 308 7.47 -26.77 18.06
C PHE A 308 7.52 -27.01 19.56
N LEU A 309 6.70 -26.26 20.28
CA LEU A 309 6.51 -26.40 21.72
C LEU A 309 5.14 -27.01 21.99
N LEU A 310 5.14 -28.08 22.77
CA LEU A 310 3.93 -28.74 23.26
C LEU A 310 3.87 -28.63 24.78
N LEU A 311 2.78 -28.07 25.30
CA LEU A 311 2.50 -27.94 26.72
C LEU A 311 1.48 -28.99 27.14
N LEU A 312 1.74 -29.65 28.25
CA LEU A 312 0.99 -30.78 28.77
C LEU A 312 0.57 -30.52 30.22
N PRO A 313 -0.51 -29.74 30.42
CA PRO A 313 -1.11 -29.54 31.73
C PRO A 313 -1.45 -30.86 32.42
N GLY A 314 -1.30 -30.92 33.74
CA GLY A 314 -1.67 -32.11 34.53
C GLY A 314 -0.89 -33.37 34.22
N THR A 315 0.24 -33.28 33.52
CA THR A 315 0.95 -34.45 32.99
C THR A 315 2.33 -34.62 33.64
N ALA A 316 2.57 -35.78 34.25
CA ALA A 316 3.86 -36.15 34.82
C ALA A 316 4.85 -36.64 33.74
N ASN A 317 6.14 -36.64 34.05
CA ASN A 317 7.23 -36.90 33.09
C ASN A 317 7.07 -38.24 32.34
N GLU A 318 6.77 -39.33 33.04
CA GLU A 318 6.57 -40.65 32.42
C GLU A 318 5.40 -40.67 31.44
N ALA A 319 4.30 -40.00 31.79
CA ALA A 319 3.11 -39.92 30.94
C ALA A 319 3.38 -39.06 29.70
N ALA A 320 4.06 -37.91 29.88
CA ALA A 320 4.51 -37.07 28.78
C ALA A 320 5.44 -37.84 27.84
N SER A 321 6.43 -38.54 28.39
CA SER A 321 7.40 -39.32 27.60
C SER A 321 6.73 -40.43 26.79
N ARG A 322 5.80 -41.19 27.39
CA ARG A 322 5.03 -42.21 26.65
C ARG A 322 4.20 -41.60 25.53
N MET A 323 3.59 -40.44 25.78
CA MET A 323 2.79 -39.75 24.76
C MET A 323 3.66 -39.26 23.61
N LEU A 324 4.82 -38.66 23.91
CA LEU A 324 5.75 -38.18 22.90
C LEU A 324 6.36 -39.32 22.09
N GLU A 325 6.66 -40.47 22.71
CA GLU A 325 7.13 -41.66 22.00
C GLU A 325 6.07 -42.19 21.02
N ARG A 326 4.79 -42.17 21.42
CA ARG A 326 3.68 -42.50 20.51
C ARG A 326 3.61 -41.52 19.33
N LEU A 327 3.70 -40.20 19.59
CA LEU A 327 3.69 -39.18 18.54
C LEU A 327 4.87 -39.35 17.58
N ARG A 328 6.06 -39.63 18.11
CA ARG A 328 7.26 -39.94 17.30
C ARG A 328 7.04 -41.14 16.39
N GLY A 329 6.46 -42.23 16.91
CA GLY A 329 6.11 -43.41 16.12
C GLY A 329 5.14 -43.07 14.99
N ILE A 330 4.05 -42.35 15.29
CA ILE A 330 3.05 -41.94 14.28
C ILE A 330 3.70 -41.12 13.16
N ILE A 331 4.58 -40.17 13.49
CA ILE A 331 5.26 -39.34 12.48
C ILE A 331 6.24 -40.16 11.64
N ALA A 332 6.99 -41.07 12.26
CA ALA A 332 7.95 -41.93 11.57
C ALA A 332 7.26 -42.94 10.64
N ASP A 333 6.07 -43.42 11.01
CA ASP A 333 5.28 -44.41 10.27
C ASP A 333 4.34 -43.77 9.23
N LEU A 334 4.23 -42.43 9.19
CA LEU A 334 3.40 -41.72 8.23
C LEU A 334 3.95 -41.90 6.80
N ASP A 335 3.06 -42.11 5.83
CA ASP A 335 3.45 -42.25 4.43
C ASP A 335 3.78 -40.90 3.81
N TRP A 336 5.04 -40.49 3.92
CA TRP A 336 5.57 -39.28 3.31
C TRP A 336 5.78 -39.39 1.79
N SER A 337 5.57 -40.58 1.20
CA SER A 337 5.77 -40.79 -0.24
C SER A 337 4.76 -40.03 -1.11
N ALA A 338 3.64 -39.62 -0.50
CA ALA A 338 2.65 -38.73 -1.13
C ALA A 338 3.25 -37.37 -1.55
N PHE A 339 4.31 -36.89 -0.88
CA PHE A 339 5.01 -35.66 -1.24
C PHE A 339 6.19 -35.92 -2.19
N SER A 340 6.95 -36.98 -1.93
CA SER A 340 8.07 -37.40 -2.78
C SER A 340 8.44 -38.86 -2.54
N PRO A 341 8.70 -39.67 -3.59
CA PRO A 341 9.04 -41.09 -3.44
C PRO A 341 10.26 -41.32 -2.53
N GLY A 342 10.11 -42.19 -1.53
CA GLY A 342 11.18 -42.54 -0.59
C GLY A 342 11.49 -41.48 0.48
N MET A 343 10.66 -40.43 0.59
CA MET A 343 10.76 -39.46 1.67
C MET A 343 10.46 -40.10 3.03
N SER A 344 11.23 -39.70 4.05
CA SER A 344 10.95 -40.06 5.43
C SER A 344 11.23 -38.84 6.32
N VAL A 345 10.36 -38.63 7.30
CA VAL A 345 10.46 -37.53 8.26
C VAL A 345 10.39 -38.14 9.65
N THR A 346 11.34 -37.79 10.51
CA THR A 346 11.36 -38.18 11.92
C THR A 346 11.45 -36.95 12.80
N ILE A 347 11.15 -37.11 14.07
CA ILE A 347 11.27 -36.04 15.05
C ILE A 347 12.16 -36.45 16.21
N SER A 348 12.86 -35.47 16.76
CA SER A 348 13.50 -35.57 18.06
C SER A 348 12.79 -34.63 19.04
N ALA A 349 12.65 -35.04 20.30
CA ALA A 349 12.07 -34.17 21.32
C ALA A 349 12.76 -34.26 22.68
N GLY A 350 12.81 -33.12 23.36
CA GLY A 350 13.22 -33.02 24.76
C GLY A 350 12.01 -32.80 25.67
N VAL A 351 11.79 -33.69 26.63
CA VAL A 351 10.63 -33.68 27.53
C VAL A 351 11.08 -33.41 28.96
N VAL A 352 10.45 -32.43 29.60
CA VAL A 352 10.77 -32.05 30.98
C VAL A 352 9.50 -31.68 31.75
N THR A 353 9.50 -31.96 33.05
CA THR A 353 8.45 -31.54 33.99
C THR A 353 8.85 -30.31 34.78
N LEU A 354 7.86 -29.46 35.07
CA LEU A 354 8.00 -28.23 35.82
C LEU A 354 8.50 -28.52 37.25
N ARG A 355 9.49 -27.74 37.69
CA ARG A 355 10.02 -27.72 39.06
C ARG A 355 9.62 -26.40 39.72
N ASN A 356 9.54 -26.39 41.06
CA ASN A 356 9.09 -25.22 41.82
C ASN A 356 9.89 -23.94 41.53
N ASN A 357 11.18 -24.06 41.25
CA ASN A 357 12.08 -22.92 41.02
C ASN A 357 12.29 -22.58 39.53
N ASP A 358 11.58 -23.23 38.61
CA ASP A 358 11.74 -22.95 37.18
C ASP A 358 11.17 -21.57 36.81
N THR A 359 11.87 -20.78 36.00
CA THR A 359 11.23 -19.75 35.18
C THR A 359 10.89 -20.34 33.80
N ALA A 360 10.11 -19.64 32.97
CA ALA A 360 9.84 -20.11 31.61
C ALA A 360 11.16 -20.36 30.84
N ASP A 361 12.15 -19.49 31.01
CA ASP A 361 13.47 -19.61 30.41
C ASP A 361 14.23 -20.85 30.89
N THR A 362 14.28 -21.12 32.21
CA THR A 362 14.99 -22.31 32.71
C THR A 362 14.24 -23.60 32.37
N PHE A 363 12.92 -23.56 32.31
CA PHE A 363 12.10 -24.70 31.93
C PHE A 363 12.35 -25.07 30.46
N LEU A 364 12.35 -24.09 29.57
CA LEU A 364 12.69 -24.27 28.16
C LEU A 364 14.15 -24.67 27.95
N ALA A 365 15.10 -24.07 28.67
CA ALA A 365 16.52 -24.43 28.55
C ALA A 365 16.77 -25.91 28.90
N ARG A 366 16.02 -26.47 29.86
CA ARG A 366 16.08 -27.90 30.17
C ARG A 366 15.48 -28.76 29.06
N ALA A 367 14.35 -28.33 28.47
CA ALA A 367 13.75 -29.02 27.32
C ALA A 367 14.71 -29.02 26.12
N ASP A 368 15.35 -27.89 25.85
CA ASP A 368 16.35 -27.72 24.79
C ASP A 368 17.60 -28.60 25.03
N SER A 369 18.12 -28.65 26.25
CA SER A 369 19.23 -29.54 26.61
C SER A 369 18.87 -31.02 26.40
N ALA A 370 17.65 -31.42 26.75
CA ALA A 370 17.16 -32.76 26.49
C ALA A 370 17.02 -33.02 24.98
N LEU A 371 16.45 -32.09 24.21
CA LEU A 371 16.34 -32.19 22.75
C LEU A 371 17.72 -32.32 22.09
N TYR A 372 18.70 -31.54 22.54
CA TYR A 372 20.08 -31.64 22.08
C TYR A 372 20.65 -33.04 22.31
N SER A 373 20.42 -33.63 23.49
CA SER A 373 20.81 -35.01 23.80
C SER A 373 20.13 -36.02 22.87
N ALA A 374 18.84 -35.86 22.59
CA ALA A 374 18.12 -36.69 21.63
C ALA A 374 18.75 -36.64 20.23
N LYS A 375 19.07 -35.43 19.74
CA LYS A 375 19.74 -35.26 18.43
C LYS A 375 21.15 -35.86 18.43
N ALA A 376 21.92 -35.65 19.48
CA ALA A 376 23.30 -36.12 19.60
C ALA A 376 23.42 -37.65 19.63
N GLN A 377 22.43 -38.35 20.20
CA GLN A 377 22.44 -39.80 20.27
C GLN A 377 21.92 -40.51 19.01
N GLY A 378 21.67 -39.78 17.92
CA GLY A 378 21.27 -40.35 16.64
C GLY A 378 19.87 -39.99 16.16
N ARG A 379 19.23 -38.97 16.75
CA ARG A 379 17.90 -38.46 16.34
C ARG A 379 16.79 -39.50 16.45
N ASN A 380 15.61 -39.17 15.93
CA ASN A 380 14.39 -39.99 15.97
C ASN A 380 14.15 -40.60 17.36
N ARG A 381 14.18 -39.77 18.40
CA ARG A 381 14.05 -40.22 19.79
C ARG A 381 13.59 -39.12 20.72
N ILE A 382 13.12 -39.56 21.88
CA ILE A 382 12.73 -38.70 22.99
C ILE A 382 13.81 -38.79 24.08
N ALA A 383 14.21 -37.64 24.62
CA ALA A 383 15.09 -37.56 25.77
C ALA A 383 14.41 -36.78 26.91
N THR A 384 14.70 -37.15 28.14
CA THR A 384 14.10 -36.57 29.35
C THR A 384 15.16 -35.98 30.28
N SER A 385 14.81 -34.95 31.06
CA SER A 385 15.69 -34.36 32.09
C SER A 385 15.01 -34.04 33.42
#